data_AF-A0A5A8AEI2-F1
#
_entry.id   AF-A0A5A8AEI2-F1
#
_cell.length_a   1.000
_cell.length_b   1.000
_cell.length_c   1.000
_cell.angle_alpha   90.00
_cell.angle_beta   90.00
_cell.angle_gamma   90.00
#
_symmetry.space_group_name_H-M   'P 1'
#
loop_
_entity.id
_entity.type
_entity.pdbx_description
1 polymer ?
#
loop_
_entity_poly.entity_id
_entity_poly.type
_entity_poly.pdbx_seq_one_letter_code
_entity_poly.pdbx_strand_id
1 'polypeptide(L)'
;MELLIKFPDQSQSFTSGVEYGRLYDRMQRGEDYVTNNGFPVRIENMQLLKDTADKLGYISRFGAEYFGEWIEFSASKIQHSKN
;
A
#
# COMPACT_ATOMS: atom_id res chain seq x y z
N MET A 1 19.23 -6.91 31.51
CA MET A 1 19.29 -5.54 30.95
C MET A 1 17.89 -5.17 30.53
N GLU A 2 17.24 -4.25 31.23
CA GLU A 2 15.97 -3.67 30.78
C GLU A 2 16.27 -2.40 29.97
N LEU A 3 15.77 -2.35 28.74
CA LEU A 3 15.84 -1.14 27.92
C LEU A 3 14.87 -0.09 28.48
N LEU A 4 15.44 0.98 29.06
CA LEU A 4 14.75 2.10 29.68
C LEU A 4 14.14 3.12 28.69
N ILE A 5 14.26 2.88 27.38
CA ILE A 5 13.76 3.79 26.35
C ILE A 5 12.77 3.04 25.46
N LYS A 6 11.48 3.23 25.75
CA LYS A 6 10.37 2.92 24.86
C LYS A 6 10.04 4.20 24.09
N PHE A 7 10.34 4.24 22.79
CA PHE A 7 9.75 5.26 21.93
C PHE A 7 8.25 4.96 21.81
N PRO A 8 7.37 5.98 21.88
CA PRO A 8 5.96 5.76 21.61
C PRO A 8 5.81 5.17 20.20
N ASP A 9 4.84 4.26 20.02
CA ASP A 9 4.59 3.47 18.79
C ASP A 9 4.27 4.31 17.54
N GLN A 10 4.34 5.64 17.65
CA GLN A 10 4.12 6.62 16.58
C GLN A 10 4.99 6.38 15.34
N SER A 11 6.14 5.71 15.47
CA SER A 11 6.99 5.35 14.33
C SER A 11 6.30 4.38 13.35
N GLN A 12 5.47 3.46 13.86
CA GLN A 12 4.78 2.48 13.02
C GLN A 12 3.66 3.16 12.22
N SER A 13 2.85 3.99 12.88
CA SER A 13 1.78 4.77 12.23
C SER A 13 2.32 5.80 11.23
N PHE A 14 3.49 6.38 11.49
CA PHE A 14 4.16 7.25 10.51
C PHE A 14 4.62 6.47 9.27
N THR A 15 5.18 5.28 9.48
CA THR A 15 5.68 4.43 8.39
C THR A 15 4.53 3.95 7.48
N SER A 16 3.39 3.55 8.06
CA SER A 16 2.22 3.13 7.26
C SER A 16 1.56 4.29 6.51
N GLY A 17 1.53 5.49 7.10
CA GLY A 17 1.05 6.70 6.43
C GLY A 17 1.91 7.10 5.22
N VAL A 18 3.24 7.05 5.36
CA VAL A 18 4.19 7.36 4.27
C VAL A 18 4.09 6.34 3.13
N GLU A 19 3.98 5.05 3.47
CA GLU A 19 3.78 3.98 2.49
C GLU A 19 2.52 4.22 1.66
N TYR A 20 1.38 4.42 2.32
CA TYR A 20 0.12 4.68 1.65
C TYR A 20 0.20 5.94 0.78
N GLY A 21 0.72 7.05 1.32
CA GLY A 21 0.83 8.32 0.59
C GLY A 21 1.63 8.19 -0.71
N ARG A 22 2.71 7.40 -0.69
CA ARG A 22 3.51 7.12 -1.89
C ARG A 22 2.72 6.35 -2.94
N LEU A 23 2.02 5.29 -2.54
CA LEU A 23 1.21 4.49 -3.47
C LEU A 23 0.04 5.29 -4.04
N TYR A 24 -0.59 6.12 -3.22
CA TYR A 24 -1.63 7.05 -3.62
C TYR A 24 -1.13 8.05 -4.69
N ASP A 25 0.00 8.72 -4.46
CA ASP A 25 0.58 9.67 -5.43
C ASP A 25 0.87 9.01 -6.79
N ARG A 26 1.43 7.79 -6.78
CA ARG A 26 1.66 7.02 -8.02
C ARG A 26 0.36 6.71 -8.77
N MET A 27 -0.68 6.29 -8.05
CA MET A 27 -2.00 6.04 -8.65
C MET A 27 -2.64 7.33 -9.19
N GLN A 28 -2.51 8.46 -8.48
CA GLN A 28 -2.99 9.77 -8.92
C GLN A 28 -2.27 10.27 -10.18
N ARG A 29 -0.95 10.06 -10.26
CA ARG A 29 -0.16 10.35 -11.48
C ARG A 29 -0.57 9.51 -12.67
N GLY A 30 -1.33 8.44 -12.43
CA GLY A 30 -1.91 7.63 -13.49
C GLY A 30 -0.93 6.60 -14.05
N GLU A 31 0.08 6.17 -13.28
CA GLU A 31 1.02 5.12 -13.67
C GLU A 31 0.26 3.83 -14.04
N ASP A 32 0.66 3.14 -15.12
CA ASP A 32 -0.06 1.94 -15.57
C ASP A 32 0.00 0.79 -14.55
N TYR A 33 1.07 0.72 -13.77
CA TYR A 33 1.30 -0.32 -12.77
C TYR A 33 1.96 0.25 -11.51
N VAL A 34 1.30 0.06 -10.36
CA VAL A 34 1.74 0.57 -9.06
C VAL A 34 2.03 -0.59 -8.12
N THR A 35 3.21 -0.57 -7.50
CA THR A 35 3.65 -1.54 -6.48
C THR A 35 4.43 -0.80 -5.39
N ASN A 36 4.69 -1.47 -4.27
CA ASN A 36 5.58 -0.94 -3.23
C ASN A 36 7.07 -1.20 -3.57
N ASN A 37 7.44 -1.17 -4.85
CA ASN A 37 8.78 -1.50 -5.36
C ASN A 37 9.27 -2.90 -4.96
N GLY A 38 8.36 -3.89 -5.01
CA GLY A 38 8.67 -5.28 -4.68
C GLY A 38 8.66 -5.61 -3.18
N PHE A 39 8.41 -4.63 -2.32
CA PHE A 39 8.15 -4.88 -0.90
C PHE A 39 6.65 -5.14 -0.68
N PRO A 40 6.27 -5.89 0.37
CA PRO A 40 4.88 -5.93 0.79
C PRO A 40 4.46 -4.59 1.41
N VAL A 41 3.16 -4.40 1.59
CA VAL A 41 2.56 -3.25 2.29
C VAL A 41 2.04 -3.68 3.65
N ARG A 42 1.82 -2.74 4.56
CA ARG A 42 1.20 -3.05 5.86
C ARG A 42 -0.24 -3.54 5.68
N ILE A 43 -0.60 -4.61 6.39
CA ILE A 43 -1.93 -5.23 6.29
C ILE A 43 -3.05 -4.25 6.67
N GLU A 44 -2.80 -3.34 7.60
CA GLU A 44 -3.74 -2.28 7.99
C GLU A 44 -4.10 -1.33 6.84
N ASN A 45 -3.21 -1.18 5.84
CA ASN A 45 -3.45 -0.36 4.66
C ASN A 45 -4.26 -1.07 3.57
N MET A 46 -4.52 -2.39 3.70
CA MET A 46 -5.13 -3.20 2.65
C MET A 46 -6.48 -2.63 2.18
N GLN A 47 -7.41 -2.38 3.11
CA GLN A 47 -8.73 -1.88 2.77
C GLN A 47 -8.66 -0.48 2.14
N LEU A 48 -7.84 0.40 2.72
CA LEU A 48 -7.66 1.75 2.22
C LEU A 48 -7.06 1.78 0.80
N LEU A 49 -6.07 0.91 0.53
CA LEU A 49 -5.49 0.77 -0.80
C LEU A 49 -6.48 0.21 -1.81
N LYS A 50 -7.31 -0.74 -1.40
CA LYS A 50 -8.38 -1.29 -2.26
C LYS A 50 -9.37 -0.20 -2.65
N ASP A 51 -9.90 0.54 -1.68
CA ASP A 51 -10.88 1.60 -1.91
C ASP A 51 -10.30 2.72 -2.78
N THR A 52 -9.02 3.03 -2.57
CA THR A 52 -8.27 4.00 -3.39
C THR A 52 -8.11 3.54 -4.83
N ALA A 53 -7.70 2.28 -5.03
CA ALA A 53 -7.55 1.71 -6.37
C ALA A 53 -8.90 1.72 -7.12
N ASP A 54 -9.97 1.27 -6.47
CA ASP A 54 -11.32 1.24 -7.05
C ASP A 54 -11.77 2.66 -7.46
N LYS A 55 -11.56 3.65 -6.58
CA LYS A 55 -11.90 5.06 -6.85
C LYS A 55 -11.11 5.68 -8.00
N LEU A 56 -9.86 5.26 -8.20
CA LEU A 56 -8.97 5.79 -9.23
C LEU A 56 -8.98 4.99 -10.53
N GLY A 57 -9.81 3.95 -10.64
CA GLY A 57 -9.93 3.13 -11.84
C GLY A 57 -8.77 2.13 -12.01
N TYR A 58 -8.31 1.54 -10.91
CA TYR A 58 -7.30 0.49 -10.87
C TYR A 58 -7.91 -0.82 -10.40
N ILE A 59 -7.36 -1.93 -10.91
CA ILE A 59 -7.59 -3.27 -10.37
C ILE A 59 -6.47 -3.51 -9.35
N SER A 60 -6.82 -3.55 -8.07
CA SER A 60 -5.89 -3.94 -6.99
C SER A 60 -5.82 -5.46 -6.85
N ARG A 61 -4.63 -5.97 -6.53
CA ARG A 61 -4.37 -7.38 -6.22
C ARG A 61 -3.55 -7.45 -4.95
N PHE A 62 -3.99 -8.34 -4.06
CA PHE A 62 -3.29 -8.66 -2.82
C PHE A 62 -2.85 -10.12 -2.88
N GLY A 63 -1.58 -10.37 -2.54
CA GLY A 63 -0.95 -11.68 -2.67
C GLY A 63 -0.71 -12.32 -1.31
N ALA A 64 0.49 -12.85 -1.11
CA ALA A 64 0.87 -13.53 0.12
C ALA A 64 0.90 -12.57 1.32
N GLU A 65 0.46 -13.07 2.47
CA GLU A 65 0.63 -12.42 3.77
C GLU A 65 1.92 -12.92 4.44
N TYR A 66 2.65 -12.02 5.09
CA TYR A 66 3.86 -12.32 5.84
C TYR A 66 3.70 -11.87 7.30
N PHE A 67 3.90 -12.82 8.21
CA PHE A 67 3.97 -12.59 9.65
C PHE A 67 2.73 -11.92 10.27
N GLY A 68 1.56 -11.95 9.62
CA GLY A 68 0.35 -11.29 10.16
C GLY A 68 0.33 -9.76 10.01
N GLU A 69 1.37 -9.17 9.43
CA GLU A 69 1.57 -7.71 9.44
C GLU A 69 1.70 -7.11 8.04
N TRP A 70 2.07 -7.92 7.06
CA TRP A 70 2.47 -7.48 5.73
C TRP A 70 1.74 -8.28 4.66
N ILE A 71 1.42 -7.64 3.54
CA ILE A 71 0.73 -8.29 2.41
C ILE A 71 1.31 -7.79 1.09
N GLU A 72 1.51 -8.67 0.11
CA GLU A 72 1.90 -8.24 -1.23
C GLU A 72 0.81 -7.36 -1.85
N PHE A 73 1.22 -6.30 -2.55
CA PHE A 73 0.28 -5.39 -3.21
C PHE A 73 0.77 -5.01 -4.60
N SER A 74 -0.17 -5.05 -5.55
CA SER A 74 -0.03 -4.39 -6.85
C SER A 74 -1.36 -3.82 -7.32
N ALA A 75 -1.30 -2.78 -8.15
CA ALA A 75 -2.48 -2.20 -8.80
C ALA A 75 -2.17 -1.91 -10.26
N SER A 76 -3.07 -2.28 -11.16
CA SER A 76 -2.96 -2.01 -12.60
C SER A 76 -4.11 -1.14 -13.08
N LYS A 77 -3.80 -0.10 -13.83
CA LYS A 77 -4.81 0.84 -14.35
C LYS A 77 -5.74 0.13 -15.34
N ILE A 78 -7.04 0.38 -15.24
CA ILE A 78 -8.01 -0.14 -16.21
C ILE A 78 -7.82 0.63 -17.50
N GLN A 79 -7.15 0.02 -18.47
CA GLN A 79 -7.10 0.57 -19.82
C GLN A 79 -8.43 0.25 -20.51
N HIS A 80 -9.24 1.29 -20.77
CA HIS A 80 -10.33 1.16 -21.73
C HIS A 80 -9.71 0.96 -23.11
N SER A 81 -9.68 -0.28 -23.60
CA SER A 81 -9.53 -0.53 -25.03
C SER A 81 -10.65 0.23 -25.73
N LYS A 82 -10.29 1.29 -26.47
CA LYS A 82 -11.19 1.91 -27.43
C LYS A 82 -11.45 0.87 -28.52
N ASN A 83 -12.61 0.24 -28.49
CA ASN A 83 -13.20 -0.40 -29.68
C ASN A 83 -13.70 0.69 -30.62
#